data_AF-A0A151P0Q8-F1
#
_entry.id   AF-A0A151P0Q8-F1
#
_cell.length_a   1.000
_cell.length_b   1.000
_cell.length_c   1.000
_cell.angle_alpha   90.00
_cell.angle_beta   90.00
_cell.angle_gamma   90.00
#
_symmetry.space_group_name_H-M   'P 1'
#
loop_
_entity.id
_entity.type
_entity.pdbx_description
1 polymer ?
#
loop_
_entity_poly.entity_id
_entity_poly.type
_entity_poly.pdbx_seq_one_letter_code
_entity_poly.pdbx_strand_id
1 'polypeptide(L)'
;MTRGAPPQAPVGHQAYLSSGPHYDFLRYRQLVHEITLAFSGISREILQIKGRLEEQHGRPELAQHLARVQQKEQEKLELTAQLQLAKQNAQDQPGVEAHQQEVRELKHKLIKTIEAISEILQDLKVARARPAGVTP
;
A
#
# COMPACT_ATOMS: atom_id res chain seq x y z
N MET A 1 -19.75 11.45 -10.90
CA MET A 1 -19.49 10.28 -10.06
C MET A 1 -18.03 10.30 -9.65
N THR A 2 -17.72 10.91 -8.52
CA THR A 2 -16.36 10.94 -7.95
C THR A 2 -16.01 9.54 -7.46
N ARG A 3 -15.10 8.86 -8.17
CA ARG A 3 -14.47 7.64 -7.65
C ARG A 3 -13.82 8.00 -6.32
N GLY A 4 -14.40 7.57 -5.20
CA GLY A 4 -13.89 7.84 -3.87
C GLY A 4 -12.44 7.38 -3.80
N ALA A 5 -11.51 8.33 -3.74
CA ALA A 5 -10.13 8.00 -3.40
C ALA A 5 -10.17 7.26 -2.06
N PRO A 6 -9.45 6.14 -1.90
CA PRO A 6 -9.41 5.46 -0.62
C PRO A 6 -9.00 6.45 0.47
N PRO A 7 -9.63 6.42 1.66
CA PRO A 7 -9.28 7.33 2.74
C PRO A 7 -7.78 7.21 3.02
N GLN A 8 -7.10 8.35 3.16
CA GLN A 8 -5.65 8.35 3.35
C GLN A 8 -5.31 7.89 4.77
N ALA A 9 -4.96 6.61 4.92
CA ALA A 9 -4.50 6.02 6.19
C ALA A 9 -3.45 6.87 6.96
N PRO A 10 -2.51 7.58 6.29
CA PRO A 10 -1.57 8.45 6.98
C PRO A 10 -2.22 9.64 7.69
N VAL A 11 -3.24 10.26 7.07
CA VAL A 11 -3.98 11.41 7.62
C VAL A 11 -4.83 10.97 8.81
N GLY A 12 -5.47 9.80 8.69
CA GLY A 12 -6.21 9.17 9.77
C GLY A 12 -5.37 8.92 11.01
N HIS A 13 -4.18 8.34 10.82
CA HIS A 13 -3.27 8.05 11.93
C HIS A 13 -2.69 9.32 12.56
N GLN A 14 -2.42 10.37 11.77
CA GLN A 14 -1.99 11.64 12.33
C GLN A 14 -3.05 12.24 13.26
N ALA A 15 -4.32 12.24 12.83
CA ALA A 15 -5.43 12.70 13.66
C ALA A 15 -5.58 11.87 14.96
N TYR A 16 -5.38 10.55 14.87
CA TYR A 16 -5.33 9.66 16.03
C TYR A 16 -4.20 10.04 16.99
N LEU A 17 -2.96 10.19 16.52
CA LEU A 17 -1.83 10.56 17.38
C LEU A 17 -2.02 11.93 18.04
N SER A 18 -2.64 12.89 17.34
CA SER A 18 -2.95 14.21 17.89
C SER A 18 -4.00 14.21 19.00
N SER A 19 -4.75 13.11 19.18
CA SER A 19 -5.68 12.95 20.31
C SER A 19 -5.01 12.44 21.60
N GLY A 20 -3.69 12.17 21.56
CA GLY A 20 -2.93 11.75 22.73
C GLY A 20 -2.96 12.80 23.86
N PRO A 21 -2.90 12.38 25.14
CA PRO A 21 -2.77 10.99 25.60
C PRO A 21 -4.11 10.20 25.61
N HIS A 22 -5.25 10.86 25.40
CA HIS A 22 -6.59 10.23 25.40
C HIS A 22 -6.99 9.82 23.98
N TYR A 23 -6.27 8.84 23.44
CA TYR A 23 -6.43 8.37 22.08
C TYR A 23 -7.88 7.99 21.73
N ASP A 24 -8.42 8.57 20.64
CA ASP A 24 -9.73 8.20 20.10
C ASP A 24 -9.63 6.92 19.25
N PHE A 25 -9.45 5.79 19.96
CA PHE A 25 -9.29 4.48 19.34
C PHE A 25 -10.54 4.04 18.58
N LEU A 26 -11.74 4.41 19.04
CA LEU A 26 -12.98 3.99 18.40
C LEU A 26 -13.09 4.58 17.00
N ARG A 27 -12.85 5.89 16.85
CA ARG A 27 -12.87 6.57 15.56
C ARG A 27 -11.75 6.07 14.64
N TYR A 28 -10.54 5.87 15.18
CA TYR A 28 -9.43 5.35 14.39
C TYR A 28 -9.70 3.92 13.89
N ARG A 29 -10.26 3.05 14.73
CA ARG A 29 -10.62 1.67 14.34
C ARG A 29 -11.67 1.64 13.24
N GLN A 30 -12.68 2.51 13.30
CA GLN A 30 -13.69 2.63 12.25
C GLN A 30 -13.05 3.04 10.93
N LEU A 31 -12.18 4.06 10.95
CA LEU A 31 -11.46 4.51 9.76
C LEU A 31 -10.57 3.40 9.16
N VAL A 32 -9.81 2.69 10.00
CA VAL A 32 -8.99 1.55 9.55
C VAL A 32 -9.87 0.48 8.89
N HIS A 33 -11.01 0.15 9.49
CA HIS A 33 -11.93 -0.83 8.94
C HIS A 33 -12.47 -0.43 7.56
N GLU A 34 -12.91 0.83 7.39
CA GLU A 34 -13.37 1.36 6.10
C GLU A 34 -12.27 1.28 5.03
N ILE A 35 -11.05 1.67 5.37
CA ILE A 35 -9.89 1.59 4.48
C ILE A 35 -9.60 0.13 4.10
N THR A 36 -9.63 -0.79 5.05
CA THR A 36 -9.41 -2.23 4.80
C THR A 36 -10.46 -2.81 3.87
N LEU A 37 -11.73 -2.43 4.04
CA LEU A 37 -12.80 -2.87 3.15
C LEU A 37 -12.60 -2.36 1.72
N ALA A 38 -12.29 -1.08 1.56
CA ALA A 38 -12.02 -0.48 0.26
C ALA A 38 -10.83 -1.14 -0.44
N PHE A 39 -9.73 -1.34 0.28
CA PHE A 39 -8.53 -2.00 -0.25
C PHE A 39 -8.79 -3.45 -0.64
N SER A 40 -9.54 -4.18 0.19
CA SER A 40 -9.93 -5.57 -0.12
C SER A 40 -10.79 -5.67 -1.37
N GLY A 41 -11.69 -4.70 -1.59
CA GLY A 41 -12.47 -4.59 -2.82
C GLY A 41 -11.58 -4.43 -4.05
N ILE A 42 -10.68 -3.43 -4.01
CA ILE A 42 -9.73 -3.15 -5.10
C ILE A 42 -8.83 -4.37 -5.38
N SER A 43 -8.31 -5.01 -4.34
CA SER A 43 -7.45 -6.20 -4.49
C SER A 43 -8.18 -7.35 -5.21
N ARG A 44 -9.45 -7.60 -4.88
CA ARG A 44 -10.27 -8.60 -5.59
C ARG A 44 -10.49 -8.25 -7.06
N GLU A 45 -10.77 -6.99 -7.37
CA GLU A 45 -10.91 -6.54 -8.77
C GLU A 45 -9.62 -6.76 -9.56
N ILE A 46 -8.46 -6.46 -8.96
CA ILE A 46 -7.16 -6.71 -9.59
C ILE A 46 -6.90 -8.20 -9.83
N LEU A 47 -7.28 -9.08 -8.90
CA LEU A 47 -7.19 -10.54 -9.10
C LEU A 47 -8.05 -11.02 -10.27
N GLN A 48 -9.27 -10.48 -10.42
CA GLN A 48 -10.15 -10.79 -11.55
C GLN A 48 -9.57 -10.28 -12.88
N ILE A 49 -8.97 -9.08 -12.90
CA ILE A 49 -8.27 -8.56 -14.09
C ILE A 49 -7.10 -9.45 -14.45
N LYS A 50 -6.29 -9.87 -13.45
CA LYS A 50 -5.17 -10.77 -13.63
C LYS A 50 -5.60 -12.08 -14.30
N GLY A 51 -6.64 -12.74 -13.77
CA GLY A 51 -7.15 -14.01 -14.35
C GLY A 51 -7.62 -13.85 -15.80
N ARG A 52 -8.34 -12.76 -16.12
CA ARG A 52 -8.73 -12.48 -17.52
C ARG A 52 -7.55 -12.25 -18.46
N LEU A 53 -6.47 -11.63 -17.99
CA LEU A 53 -5.26 -11.44 -18.80
C LEU A 53 -4.59 -12.77 -19.13
N GLU A 54 -4.54 -13.71 -18.18
CA GLU A 54 -3.97 -15.05 -18.38
C GLU A 54 -4.86 -15.90 -19.30
N GLU A 55 -6.16 -15.99 -18.99
CA GLU A 55 -7.07 -16.96 -19.59
C GLU A 55 -7.74 -16.49 -20.88
N GLN A 56 -8.11 -15.20 -20.97
CA GLN A 56 -8.97 -14.68 -22.05
C GLN A 56 -8.19 -13.86 -23.07
N HIS A 57 -7.09 -13.23 -22.65
CA HIS A 57 -6.32 -12.32 -23.51
C HIS A 57 -4.95 -12.87 -23.92
N GLY A 58 -4.50 -13.99 -23.33
CA GLY A 58 -3.18 -14.57 -23.64
C GLY A 58 -2.02 -13.62 -23.34
N ARG A 59 -2.14 -12.84 -22.25
CA ARG A 59 -1.15 -11.85 -21.80
C ARG A 59 -0.61 -12.20 -20.39
N PRO A 60 0.01 -13.38 -20.21
CA PRO A 60 0.52 -13.81 -18.89
C PRO A 60 1.60 -12.86 -18.34
N GLU A 61 2.33 -12.14 -19.20
CA GLU A 61 3.31 -11.14 -18.80
C GLU A 61 2.66 -9.94 -18.10
N LEU A 62 1.50 -9.46 -18.58
CA LEU A 62 0.76 -8.39 -17.92
C LEU A 62 0.19 -8.85 -16.58
N ALA A 63 -0.26 -10.09 -16.50
CA ALA A 63 -0.72 -10.70 -15.26
C ALA A 63 0.41 -10.86 -14.24
N GLN A 64 1.62 -11.20 -14.68
CA GLN A 64 2.81 -11.25 -13.82
C GLN A 64 3.17 -9.87 -13.27
N HIS A 65 3.12 -8.83 -14.10
CA HIS A 65 3.32 -7.45 -13.64
C HIS A 65 2.27 -7.04 -12.60
N LEU A 66 0.97 -7.35 -12.81
CA LEU A 66 -0.07 -7.10 -11.81
C LEU A 66 0.15 -7.85 -10.50
N ALA A 67 0.62 -9.10 -10.56
CA ALA A 67 0.96 -9.86 -9.35
C ALA A 67 2.10 -9.19 -8.56
N ARG A 68 3.14 -8.72 -9.26
CA ARG A 68 4.25 -7.97 -8.65
C ARG A 68 3.77 -6.66 -8.01
N VAL A 69 2.85 -5.92 -8.66
CA VAL A 69 2.24 -4.73 -8.08
C VAL A 69 1.49 -5.08 -6.80
N GLN A 70 0.63 -6.12 -6.82
CA GLN A 70 -0.11 -6.53 -5.61
C GLN A 70 0.81 -6.90 -4.46
N GLN A 71 1.87 -7.69 -4.73
CA GLN A 71 2.84 -8.08 -3.72
C GLN A 71 3.47 -6.84 -3.06
N LYS A 72 3.85 -5.84 -3.85
CA LYS A 72 4.47 -4.62 -3.34
C LYS A 72 3.48 -3.69 -2.64
N GLU A 73 2.23 -3.62 -3.08
CA GLU A 73 1.18 -2.89 -2.36
C GLU A 73 0.85 -3.53 -1.01
N GLN A 74 0.91 -4.87 -0.91
CA GLN A 74 0.80 -5.57 0.37
C GLN A 74 1.97 -5.22 1.29
N GLU A 75 3.22 -5.30 0.80
CA GLU A 75 4.42 -4.93 1.55
C GLU A 75 4.35 -3.47 2.05
N LYS A 76 3.89 -2.55 1.19
CA LYS A 76 3.68 -1.14 1.53
C LYS A 76 2.64 -0.97 2.65
N LEU A 77 1.56 -1.76 2.63
CA LEU A 77 0.53 -1.73 3.67
C LEU A 77 1.10 -2.19 5.02
N GLU A 78 1.85 -3.29 5.03
CA GLU A 78 2.52 -3.83 6.22
C GLU A 78 3.53 -2.82 6.81
N LEU A 79 4.37 -2.23 5.97
CA LEU A 79 5.33 -1.19 6.38
C LEU A 79 4.63 0.07 6.90
N THR A 80 3.47 0.43 6.34
CA THR A 80 2.67 1.55 6.83
C THR A 80 2.16 1.29 8.24
N ALA A 81 1.64 0.08 8.51
CA ALA A 81 1.18 -0.30 9.85
C ALA A 81 2.34 -0.32 10.86
N GLN A 82 3.50 -0.90 10.50
CA GLN A 82 4.69 -0.88 11.34
C GLN A 82 5.15 0.54 11.64
N LEU A 83 5.18 1.42 10.63
CA LEU A 83 5.57 2.82 10.79
C LEU A 83 4.60 3.58 11.70
N GLN A 84 3.30 3.27 11.65
CA GLN A 84 2.29 3.86 12.53
C GLN A 84 2.56 3.49 13.99
N LEU A 85 2.79 2.21 14.28
CA LEU A 85 3.15 1.73 15.62
C LEU A 85 4.45 2.34 16.12
N ALA A 86 5.49 2.37 15.30
CA ALA A 86 6.79 2.96 15.67
C ALA A 86 6.66 4.46 16.01
N LYS A 87 5.83 5.21 15.26
CA LYS A 87 5.52 6.62 15.55
C LYS A 87 4.77 6.79 16.87
N GLN A 88 3.81 5.91 17.17
CA GLN A 88 3.11 5.94 18.44
C GLN A 88 4.07 5.66 19.60
N ASN A 89 4.90 4.63 19.50
CA ASN A 89 5.91 4.30 20.53
C ASN A 89 6.89 5.46 20.77
N ALA A 90 7.34 6.12 19.70
CA ALA A 90 8.21 7.29 19.81
C ALA A 90 7.53 8.51 20.47
N GLN A 91 6.20 8.61 20.39
CA GLN A 91 5.41 9.65 21.04
C GLN A 91 5.14 9.31 22.52
N ASP A 92 4.78 8.05 22.81
CA ASP A 92 4.46 7.59 24.15
C ASP A 92 5.71 7.44 25.05
N GLN A 93 6.88 7.19 24.44
CA GLN A 93 8.17 7.01 25.14
C GLN A 93 9.24 7.96 24.59
N PRO A 94 9.10 9.29 24.82
CA PRO A 94 10.09 10.26 24.37
C PRO A 94 11.39 10.07 25.16
N GLY A 95 12.45 9.61 24.49
CA GLY A 95 13.76 9.37 25.10
C GLY A 95 14.42 8.05 24.66
N VAL A 96 13.66 7.15 24.05
CA VAL A 96 14.19 5.90 23.49
C VAL A 96 14.65 6.16 22.05
N GLU A 97 15.95 6.33 21.85
CA GLU A 97 16.54 6.59 20.51
C GLU A 97 16.22 5.49 19.49
N ALA A 98 16.10 4.24 19.95
CA ALA A 98 15.75 3.10 19.10
C ALA A 98 14.41 3.30 18.37
N HIS A 99 13.39 3.90 19.01
CA HIS A 99 12.11 4.17 18.35
C HIS A 99 12.22 5.24 17.26
N GLN A 100 13.05 6.26 17.47
CA GLN A 100 13.31 7.29 16.45
C GLN A 100 14.08 6.70 15.26
N GLN A 101 15.03 5.81 15.53
CA GLN A 101 15.78 5.11 14.49
C GLN A 101 14.88 4.18 13.67
N GLU A 102 14.04 3.38 14.34
CA GLU A 102 13.06 2.50 13.70
C GLU A 102 12.11 3.28 12.78
N VAL A 103 11.59 4.44 13.22
CA VAL A 103 10.75 5.31 12.39
C VAL A 103 11.48 5.76 11.11
N ARG A 104 12.77 6.11 11.20
CA ARG A 104 13.57 6.52 10.02
C ARG A 104 13.78 5.36 9.05
N GLU A 105 14.11 4.18 9.57
CA GLU A 105 14.32 2.99 8.75
C GLU A 105 13.05 2.54 8.04
N LEU A 106 11.91 2.52 8.74
CA LEU A 106 10.62 2.17 8.17
C LEU A 106 10.18 3.19 7.11
N LYS A 107 10.42 4.49 7.32
CA LYS A 107 10.20 5.52 6.28
C LYS A 107 11.04 5.23 5.03
N HIS A 108 12.32 4.91 5.21
CA HIS A 108 13.22 4.63 4.08
C HIS A 108 12.78 3.38 3.31
N LYS A 109 12.43 2.31 4.01
CA LYS A 109 11.87 1.09 3.41
C LYS A 109 10.60 1.40 2.63
N LEU A 110 9.67 2.17 3.22
CA LEU A 110 8.41 2.54 2.58
C LEU A 110 8.63 3.35 1.29
N ILE A 111 9.56 4.31 1.29
CA ILE A 111 9.93 5.08 0.08
C ILE A 111 10.41 4.14 -1.02
N LYS A 112 11.36 3.24 -0.70
CA LYS A 112 11.87 2.25 -1.67
C LYS A 112 10.78 1.33 -2.21
N THR A 113 9.84 0.90 -1.37
CA THR A 113 8.71 0.08 -1.81
C THR A 113 7.80 0.86 -2.76
N ILE A 114 7.56 2.15 -2.52
CA ILE A 114 6.78 3.03 -3.42
C ILE A 114 7.49 3.24 -4.76
N GLU A 115 8.80 3.44 -4.75
CA GLU A 115 9.63 3.52 -5.96
C GLU A 115 9.53 2.24 -6.78
N ALA A 116 9.68 1.07 -6.13
CA ALA A 116 9.55 -0.23 -6.79
C ALA A 116 8.14 -0.46 -7.37
N ILE A 117 7.07 -0.04 -6.69
CA ILE A 117 5.70 -0.08 -7.25
C ILE A 117 5.63 0.77 -8.51
N SER A 118 6.19 1.98 -8.46
CA SER A 118 6.17 2.94 -9.57
C SER A 118 6.91 2.39 -10.80
N GLU A 119 8.07 1.76 -10.60
CA GLU A 119 8.82 1.07 -11.65
C GLU A 119 8.00 -0.07 -12.27
N ILE A 120 7.38 -0.94 -11.47
CA ILE A 120 6.57 -2.05 -11.99
C ILE A 120 5.37 -1.51 -12.79
N LEU A 121 4.75 -0.41 -12.36
CA LEU A 121 3.65 0.22 -13.10
C LEU A 121 4.11 0.84 -14.42
N GLN A 122 5.33 1.38 -14.48
CA GLN A 122 5.95 1.83 -15.73
C GLN A 122 6.20 0.66 -16.67
N ASP A 123 6.78 -0.44 -16.17
CA ASP A 123 6.99 -1.67 -16.94
C ASP A 123 5.66 -2.21 -17.49
N LEU A 124 4.61 -2.28 -16.65
CA LEU A 124 3.28 -2.71 -17.05
C LEU A 124 2.72 -1.84 -18.20
N LYS A 125 2.91 -0.51 -18.11
CA LYS A 125 2.47 0.42 -19.15
C LYS A 125 3.18 0.15 -20.47
N VAL A 126 4.49 -0.10 -20.43
CA VAL A 126 5.30 -0.43 -21.62
C VAL A 126 4.89 -1.79 -22.18
N ALA A 127 4.78 -2.82 -21.34
CA ALA A 127 4.38 -4.17 -21.73
C ALA A 127 2.99 -4.17 -22.40
N ARG A 128 2.04 -3.37 -21.90
CA ARG A 128 0.71 -3.23 -22.49
C ARG A 128 0.76 -2.69 -23.92
N ALA A 129 1.70 -1.80 -24.22
CA ALA A 129 1.86 -1.20 -25.55
C ALA A 129 2.51 -2.16 -26.57
N ARG A 130 3.15 -3.24 -26.12
CA ARG A 130 3.77 -4.25 -26.99
C ARG A 130 2.70 -5.24 -27.51
N PRO A 131 2.74 -5.63 -28.79
CA PRO A 131 1.89 -6.69 -29.32
C PRO A 131 2.22 -8.05 -28.69
N ALA A 132 1.19 -8.88 -28.49
CA ALA A 132 1.36 -10.22 -27.94
C ALA A 132 2.23 -11.07 -28.88
N GLY A 133 3.26 -11.73 -28.35
CA GLY A 133 4.09 -12.68 -29.11
C GLY A 133 5.43 -12.15 -29.65
N VAL A 134 5.85 -10.93 -29.34
CA VAL A 134 7.22 -10.47 -29.65
C VAL A 134 8.13 -10.78 -28.47
N THR A 135 8.75 -11.96 -28.50
CA THR A 135 9.95 -12.26 -27.68
C THR A 135 11.18 -11.61 -28.33
N PRO A 136 12.10 -11.00 -27.55
CA PRO A 136 13.38 -10.53 -28.07
C PRO A 136 14.26 -11.69 -28.57
#